data_AF-W4M6C3-F1
#
_entry.id   AF-W4M6C3-F1
#
_cell.length_a   1.000
_cell.length_b   1.000
_cell.length_c   1.000
_cell.angle_alpha   90.00
_cell.angle_beta   90.00
_cell.angle_gamma   90.00
#
_symmetry.space_group_name_H-M   'P 1'
#
loop_
_entity.id
_entity.type
_entity.pdbx_description
1 polymer ?
#
loop_
_entity_poly.entity_id
_entity_poly.type
_entity_poly.pdbx_seq_one_letter_code
_entity_poly.pdbx_strand_id
1 'polypeptide(L)'
;MEARICTYECTFCAACIETVLHNVCPNCDGGFVPRPIRPSIDRRQGVSLMHQPASTQRVHLKYSTEEIKAFVAGVKDIAPEHR
;
A
#
# COMPACT_ATOMS: atom_id res chain seq x y z
N MET A 1 -6.85 -10.89 -4.03
CA MET A 1 -6.60 -9.46 -3.72
C MET A 1 -5.20 -9.37 -3.13
N GLU A 2 -4.24 -8.87 -3.90
CA GLU A 2 -2.85 -8.73 -3.46
C GLU A 2 -2.58 -7.28 -3.02
N ALA A 3 -3.03 -6.91 -1.82
CA ALA A 3 -2.71 -5.61 -1.26
C ALA A 3 -1.27 -5.62 -0.71
N ARG A 4 -0.56 -4.51 -0.88
CA ARG A 4 0.72 -4.26 -0.21
C ARG A 4 0.64 -2.98 0.61
N ILE A 5 1.48 -2.87 1.62
CA ILE A 5 1.48 -1.79 2.61
C ILE A 5 2.90 -1.25 2.84
N CYS A 6 3.04 0.06 3.05
CA CYS A 6 4.30 0.68 3.48
C CYS A 6 4.31 0.99 4.98
N THR A 7 5.39 1.55 5.51
CA THR A 7 5.51 1.89 6.95
C THR A 7 4.57 3.00 7.44
N TYR A 8 4.02 3.82 6.53
CA TYR A 8 3.00 4.83 6.83
C TYR A 8 1.58 4.30 6.55
N GLU A 9 1.42 2.98 6.46
CA GLU A 9 0.15 2.29 6.24
C GLU A 9 -0.59 2.63 4.94
N CYS A 10 0.08 3.27 3.99
CA CYS A 10 -0.47 3.46 2.63
C CYS A 10 -0.62 2.10 1.97
N THR A 11 -1.81 1.82 1.43
CA THR A 11 -2.14 0.52 0.84
C THR A 11 -2.49 0.66 -0.63
N PHE A 12 -1.84 -0.14 -1.49
CA PHE A 12 -2.14 -0.23 -2.92
C PHE A 12 -2.24 -1.69 -3.37
N CYS A 13 -2.83 -1.94 -4.54
CA CYS A 13 -2.78 -3.27 -5.13
C CYS A 13 -1.39 -3.56 -5.73
N ALA A 14 -1.03 -4.84 -5.81
CA ALA A 14 0.22 -5.29 -6.41
C ALA A 14 0.43 -4.74 -7.84
N ALA A 15 -0.62 -4.73 -8.66
CA ALA A 15 -0.55 -4.19 -10.02
C ALA A 15 -0.11 -2.72 -10.07
N CYS A 16 -0.67 -1.84 -9.23
CA CYS A 16 -0.22 -0.45 -9.14
C CYS A 16 1.25 -0.36 -8.71
N ILE A 17 1.68 -1.22 -7.80
CA ILE A 17 3.06 -1.24 -7.29
C ILE A 17 4.05 -1.70 -8.34
N GLU A 18 3.68 -2.68 -9.16
CA GLU A 18 4.54 -3.22 -10.21
C GLU A 18 4.62 -2.30 -11.44
N THR A 19 3.53 -1.59 -11.76
CA THR A 19 3.40 -0.88 -13.06
C THR A 19 3.45 0.63 -12.97
N VAL A 20 2.99 1.23 -11.87
CA VAL A 20 2.89 2.70 -11.74
C VAL A 20 3.88 3.22 -10.70
N LEU A 21 3.99 2.53 -9.56
CA LEU A 21 4.75 2.99 -8.42
C LEU A 21 6.15 2.39 -8.33
N HIS A 22 6.46 1.30 -9.04
CA HIS A 22 7.78 0.65 -9.05
C HIS A 22 8.41 0.46 -7.66
N ASN A 23 7.62 -0.05 -6.70
CA ASN A 23 8.02 -0.20 -5.30
C ASN A 23 8.49 1.10 -4.61
N VAL A 24 7.90 2.23 -4.99
CA VAL A 24 8.08 3.55 -4.37
C VAL A 24 6.74 4.02 -3.83
N CYS A 25 6.65 4.30 -2.53
CA CYS A 25 5.46 4.92 -1.97
C CYS A 25 5.40 6.40 -2.38
N PRO A 26 4.32 6.86 -3.05
CA PRO A 26 4.23 8.24 -3.53
C PRO A 26 4.06 9.27 -2.39
N ASN A 27 3.87 8.81 -1.15
CA ASN A 27 3.75 9.67 0.03
C ASN A 27 5.01 9.70 0.90
N CYS A 28 5.78 8.60 0.96
CA CYS A 28 6.88 8.45 1.92
C CYS A 28 8.17 7.88 1.34
N ASP A 29 8.23 7.67 0.02
CA ASP A 29 9.37 7.14 -0.75
C ASP A 29 9.81 5.68 -0.44
N GLY A 30 9.42 5.15 0.72
CA GLY A 30 9.70 3.78 1.13
C GLY A 30 9.08 2.70 0.24
N GLY A 31 9.58 1.48 0.41
CA GLY A 31 9.07 0.29 -0.30
C GLY A 31 7.76 -0.27 0.27
N PHE A 32 7.28 -1.34 -0.36
CA PHE A 32 6.06 -2.05 0.02
C PHE A 32 6.32 -3.51 0.37
N VAL A 33 5.51 -4.05 1.28
CA VAL A 33 5.47 -5.48 1.62
C VAL A 33 4.05 -6.03 1.54
N PRO A 34 3.85 -7.36 1.41
CA PRO A 34 2.51 -7.95 1.46
C PRO A 34 1.74 -7.52 2.72
N ARG A 35 0.52 -7.02 2.51
CA ARG A 35 -0.32 -6.61 3.63
C ARG A 35 -0.80 -7.86 4.39
N PRO A 36 -0.65 -7.93 5.73
CA PRO A 36 -1.18 -9.03 6.50
C PRO A 36 -2.67 -9.24 6.28
N ILE A 37 -3.08 -10.51 6.19
CA ILE A 37 -4.48 -10.88 5.97
C ILE A 37 -5.25 -10.84 7.28
N ARG A 38 -6.38 -10.12 7.31
CA ARG A 38 -7.32 -10.19 8.43
C ARG A 38 -8.14 -11.48 8.29
N PRO A 39 -8.14 -12.37 9.30
CA PRO A 39 -8.90 -13.62 9.23
C PRO A 39 -10.40 -13.40 9.00
N SER A 40 -11.02 -14.31 8.25
CA SER A 40 -12.47 -14.31 8.03
C SER A 40 -13.25 -14.87 9.21
N ILE A 41 -12.64 -15.73 10.03
CA ILE A 41 -13.25 -16.38 11.19
C ILE A 41 -12.48 -16.07 12.47
N ASP A 42 -13.21 -16.05 13.59
CA ASP A 42 -12.64 -15.85 14.91
C ASP A 42 -11.81 -17.06 15.34
N ARG A 43 -10.52 -16.82 15.61
CA ARG A 43 -9.68 -17.73 16.40
C ARG A 43 -9.56 -17.27 17.86
N ARG A 44 -9.59 -15.94 18.04
CA ARG A 44 -9.82 -15.26 19.31
C ARG A 44 -11.18 -14.59 19.22
N GLN A 45 -11.95 -14.64 20.30
CA GLN A 45 -13.30 -14.09 20.36
C GLN A 45 -13.31 -12.61 19.95
N GLY A 46 -14.15 -12.26 18.98
CA GLY A 46 -14.36 -10.90 18.49
C GLY A 46 -13.28 -10.39 17.53
N VAL A 47 -12.32 -11.22 17.10
CA VAL A 47 -11.17 -10.79 16.27
C VAL A 47 -11.21 -11.46 14.89
N SER A 48 -12.06 -10.94 14.01
CA SER A 48 -12.12 -11.30 12.58
C SER A 48 -12.82 -10.21 11.76
N LEU A 49 -12.90 -10.41 10.45
CA LEU A 49 -13.70 -9.59 9.55
C LEU A 49 -15.21 -9.59 9.87
N MET A 50 -15.75 -10.58 10.57
CA MET A 50 -17.16 -10.60 10.96
C MET A 50 -17.50 -9.53 11.99
N HIS A 51 -16.57 -9.27 12.92
CA HIS A 51 -16.75 -8.29 14.00
C HIS A 51 -16.02 -6.96 13.74
N GLN A 52 -14.92 -7.01 12.99
CA GLN A 52 -14.03 -5.88 12.70
C GLN A 52 -13.84 -5.77 11.19
N PRO A 53 -14.84 -5.32 10.42
CA PRO A 53 -14.77 -5.23 8.97
C PRO A 53 -13.67 -4.26 8.51
N ALA A 54 -13.15 -4.47 7.30
CA ALA A 54 -12.29 -3.47 6.67
C ALA A 54 -13.12 -2.23 6.32
N SER A 55 -12.50 -1.05 6.36
CA SER A 55 -13.19 0.18 5.94
C SER A 55 -13.65 0.06 4.49
N THR A 56 -14.90 0.47 4.24
CA THR A 56 -15.46 0.60 2.89
C THR A 56 -15.16 1.95 2.27
N GLN A 57 -14.78 2.95 3.08
CA GLN A 57 -14.40 4.27 2.60
C GLN A 57 -13.07 4.20 1.86
N ARG A 58 -13.06 4.65 0.60
CA ARG A 58 -11.84 4.80 -0.19
C ARG A 58 -11.22 6.15 0.12
N VAL A 59 -9.91 6.14 0.33
CA VAL A 59 -9.10 7.35 0.45
C VAL A 59 -8.21 7.42 -0.78
N HIS A 60 -8.26 8.54 -1.49
CA HIS A 60 -7.47 8.76 -2.69
C HIS A 60 -6.23 9.58 -2.38
N LEU A 61 -5.21 9.45 -3.22
CA LEU A 61 -4.02 10.30 -3.11
C LEU A 61 -4.37 11.75 -3.40
N LYS A 62 -3.62 12.65 -2.74
CA LYS A 62 -3.73 14.10 -2.96
C LYS A 62 -3.06 14.53 -4.27
N TYR A 63 -2.17 13.70 -4.79
CA TYR A 63 -1.37 13.95 -5.99
C TYR A 63 -2.04 13.35 -7.22
N SER A 64 -1.93 14.05 -8.34
CA SER A 64 -2.31 13.55 -9.66
C SER A 64 -1.43 12.38 -10.10
N THR A 65 -1.88 11.65 -11.12
CA THR A 65 -1.12 10.52 -11.66
C THR A 65 0.20 10.98 -12.28
N GLU A 66 0.21 12.17 -12.86
CA GLU A 66 1.37 12.80 -13.49
C GLU A 66 2.42 13.18 -12.45
N GLU A 67 2.01 13.82 -11.36
CA GLU A 67 2.88 14.14 -10.22
C GLU A 67 3.50 12.87 -9.61
N ILE A 68 2.69 11.82 -9.44
CA ILE A 68 3.16 10.53 -8.92
C ILE A 68 4.20 9.91 -9.85
N LYS A 69 3.92 9.86 -11.16
CA LYS A 69 4.86 9.28 -12.14
C LYS A 69 6.17 10.04 -12.18
N ALA A 70 6.11 11.38 -12.12
CA ALA A 70 7.31 12.22 -12.07
C ALA A 70 8.13 11.94 -10.80
N PHE A 71 7.48 11.86 -9.64
CA PHE A 71 8.13 11.53 -8.37
C PHE A 71 8.80 10.16 -8.42
N VAL A 72 8.04 9.12 -8.78
CA VAL A 72 8.52 7.72 -8.87
C VAL A 72 9.69 7.60 -9.84
N ALA A 73 9.65 8.28 -10.99
CA ALA A 73 10.73 8.24 -11.97
C ALA A 73 12.07 8.75 -11.40
N GLY A 74 12.04 9.67 -10.44
CA GLY A 74 13.25 10.22 -9.82
C GLY A 74 13.91 9.30 -8.79
N VAL A 75 13.18 8.33 -8.23
CA VAL A 75 13.61 7.57 -7.03
C VAL A 75 13.56 6.05 -7.20
N LYS A 76 12.83 5.53 -8.20
CA LYS A 76 12.63 4.08 -8.40
C LYS A 76 13.92 3.27 -8.49
N ASP A 77 14.99 3.88 -9.00
CA ASP A 77 16.28 3.22 -9.24
C ASP A 77 17.19 3.24 -7.99
N ILE A 78 16.79 3.94 -6.92
CA ILE A 78 17.44 3.93 -5.62
C ILE A 78 16.81 2.80 -4.79
N ALA A 79 17.61 1.97 -4.12
CA ALA A 79 17.06 0.91 -3.27
C ALA A 79 16.30 1.53 -2.07
N PRO A 80 15.16 0.97 -1.61
CA PRO A 80 14.38 1.55 -0.51
C PRO A 80 15.16 1.83 0.77
N GLU A 81 16.18 1.04 1.09
CA GLU A 81 17.10 1.22 2.23
C GLU A 81 18.08 2.40 2.07
N HIS A 82 18.11 3.03 0.89
CA HIS A 82 19.00 4.13 0.52
C HIS A 82 18.24 5.39 0.06
N ARG A 83 16.92 5.41 0.19
CA ARG A 83 16.06 6.57 -0.08
C ARG A 83 15.89 7.42 1.17
#